data_AF-A0A914GPS8-F1
#
_entry.id   AF-A0A914GPS8-F1
#
_cell.length_a   1.000
_cell.length_b   1.000
_cell.length_c   1.000
_cell.angle_alpha   90.00
_cell.angle_beta   90.00
_cell.angle_gamma   90.00
#
_symmetry.space_group_name_H-M   'P 1'
#
loop_
_entity.id
_entity.type
_entity.pdbx_description
1 polymer ?
#
loop_
_entity_poly.entity_id
_entity_poly.type
_entity_poly.pdbx_seq_one_letter_code
_entity_poly.pdbx_strand_id
1 'polypeptide(L)'
;MEEVWECDVKKELKRNKEMKKIFEGVPDEGPINPRDAYSGGRTMPFCLYAAASDNVEISMFDIISLYPFVNYYSPYPVGIPKIVQSPNYIVNWYEKYFIPIRRRFFKD
;
A
#
# COMPACT_ATOMS: atom_id res chain seq x y z
N MET A 1 8.96 20.48 11.63
CA MET A 1 8.53 20.04 10.29
C MET A 1 7.18 20.69 10.08
N GLU A 2 7.02 21.46 9.01
CA GLU A 2 5.80 22.21 8.73
C GLU A 2 4.92 21.38 7.79
N GLU A 3 3.67 21.12 8.19
CA GLU A 3 2.69 20.42 7.36
C GLU A 3 1.96 21.44 6.49
N VAL A 4 2.01 21.25 5.17
CA VAL A 4 1.34 22.12 4.20
C VAL A 4 0.37 21.27 3.39
N TRP A 5 -0.88 21.73 3.27
CA TRP A 5 -1.90 21.02 2.52
C TRP A 5 -1.61 21.05 1.01
N GLU A 6 -1.94 19.95 0.32
CA GLU A 6 -1.78 19.81 -1.13
C GLU A 6 -2.46 20.97 -1.88
N CYS A 7 -3.63 21.42 -1.41
CA CYS A 7 -4.37 22.50 -2.04
C CYS A 7 -3.65 23.86 -1.95
N ASP A 8 -2.89 24.10 -0.88
CA ASP A 8 -2.13 25.33 -0.69
C ASP A 8 -0.83 25.29 -1.50
N VAL A 9 -0.16 24.13 -1.56
CA VAL A 9 0.96 23.90 -2.50
C VAL A 9 0.52 24.15 -3.94
N LYS A 10 -0.65 23.64 -4.35
CA LYS A 10 -1.21 23.87 -5.69
C LYS A 10 -1.51 25.34 -5.97
N LYS A 11 -1.91 26.13 -4.97
CA LYS A 11 -2.11 27.58 -5.14
C LYS A 11 -0.77 28.28 -5.33
N GLU A 12 0.25 27.91 -4.56
CA GLU A 12 1.58 28.52 -4.65
C GLU A 12 2.29 28.17 -5.96
N LEU A 13 2.17 26.95 -6.45
CA LEU A 13 2.69 26.55 -7.77
C LEU A 13 2.13 27.37 -8.94
N LYS A 14 0.92 27.94 -8.81
CA LYS A 14 0.33 28.83 -9.83
C LYS A 14 0.96 30.22 -9.81
N ARG A 15 1.46 30.67 -8.65
CA ARG A 15 1.96 32.04 -8.44
C ARG A 15 3.48 32.10 -8.53
N ASN A 16 4.16 31.07 -8.04
CA ASN A 16 5.62 30.99 -7.97
C ASN A 16 6.18 30.11 -9.11
N LYS A 17 6.68 30.77 -10.16
CA LYS A 17 7.28 30.11 -11.32
C LYS A 17 8.55 29.33 -10.99
N GLU A 18 9.31 29.78 -9.99
CA GLU A 18 10.55 29.12 -9.58
C GLU A 18 10.25 27.81 -8.86
N MET A 19 9.32 27.85 -7.90
CA MET A 19 8.79 26.66 -7.24
C MET A 19 8.24 25.66 -8.27
N LYS A 20 7.47 26.15 -9.24
CA LYS A 20 6.93 25.32 -10.31
C LYS A 20 8.02 24.63 -11.12
N LYS A 21 9.07 25.35 -11.51
CA LYS A 21 10.20 24.80 -12.28
C LYS A 21 10.98 23.74 -11.47
N ILE A 22 11.11 23.92 -10.16
CA ILE A 22 11.70 22.92 -9.27
C ILE A 22 10.82 21.67 -9.24
N PHE A 23 9.51 21.81 -9.00
CA PHE A 23 8.56 20.69 -8.95
C PHE A 23 8.48 19.92 -10.27
N GLU A 24 8.50 20.61 -11.42
CA GLU A 24 8.50 19.97 -12.75
C GLU A 24 9.83 19.29 -13.09
N GLY A 25 10.93 19.73 -12.47
CA GLY A 25 12.28 19.18 -12.67
C GLY A 25 12.61 18.01 -11.75
N VAL A 26 11.75 17.65 -10.81
CA VAL A 26 11.93 16.48 -9.94
C VAL A 26 11.43 15.25 -10.72
N PRO A 27 12.31 14.31 -11.11
CA PRO A 27 11.95 13.15 -11.93
C PRO A 27 11.19 12.06 -11.16
N ASP A 28 10.96 12.29 -9.86
CA ASP A 28 10.46 11.29 -8.92
C ASP A 28 9.00 11.60 -8.59
N GLU A 29 8.10 10.66 -8.87
CA GLU A 29 6.69 10.72 -8.45
C GLU A 29 6.53 10.59 -6.92
N GLY A 30 7.67 10.44 -6.22
CA GLY A 30 7.76 10.29 -4.78
C GLY A 30 7.80 8.82 -4.38
N PRO A 31 7.80 8.52 -3.07
CA PRO A 31 7.71 7.15 -2.59
C PRO A 31 6.46 6.46 -3.16
N ILE A 32 6.49 5.11 -3.24
CA ILE A 32 5.31 4.29 -3.57
C ILE A 32 4.05 4.90 -2.95
N ASN A 33 3.03 5.15 -3.77
CA ASN A 33 1.74 5.59 -3.28
C ASN A 33 1.24 4.52 -2.30
N PRO A 34 1.03 4.83 -1.00
CA PRO A 34 0.59 3.82 -0.02
C PRO A 34 -0.70 3.11 -0.44
N ARG A 35 -1.51 3.75 -1.30
CA ARG A 35 -2.70 3.16 -1.91
C ARG A 35 -2.40 1.94 -2.78
N ASP A 36 -1.23 1.85 -3.38
CA ASP A 36 -0.84 0.72 -4.24
C ASP A 36 -0.61 -0.55 -3.42
N ALA A 37 -0.29 -0.41 -2.13
CA ALA A 37 -0.23 -1.52 -1.19
C ALA A 37 -1.61 -1.89 -0.61
N TYR A 38 -2.64 -1.08 -0.86
CA TYR A 38 -3.97 -1.30 -0.29
C TYR A 38 -4.70 -2.41 -1.05
N SER A 39 -4.87 -3.55 -0.39
CA SER A 39 -5.56 -4.72 -0.95
C SER A 39 -6.86 -4.99 -0.19
N GLY A 40 -7.87 -5.50 -0.89
CA GLY A 40 -9.14 -5.91 -0.30
C GLY A 40 -9.07 -7.29 0.38
N GLY A 41 -10.25 -7.84 0.66
CA GLY A 41 -10.39 -9.18 1.23
C GLY A 41 -9.87 -10.27 0.28
N ARG A 42 -9.45 -11.40 0.85
CA ARG A 42 -9.03 -12.57 0.08
C ARG A 42 -10.26 -13.34 -0.41
N THR A 43 -10.38 -13.49 -1.72
CA THR A 43 -11.33 -14.43 -2.33
C THR A 43 -10.55 -15.41 -3.20
N MET A 44 -10.40 -16.64 -2.73
CA MET A 44 -9.70 -17.69 -3.49
C MET A 44 -10.26 -19.06 -3.11
N PRO A 45 -10.55 -19.95 -4.09
CA PRO A 45 -10.84 -21.34 -3.80
C PRO A 45 -9.56 -22.05 -3.34
N PHE A 46 -9.63 -22.75 -2.20
CA PHE A 46 -8.57 -23.69 -1.79
C PHE A 46 -8.72 -25.05 -2.49
N CYS A 47 -9.95 -25.40 -2.88
CA CYS A 47 -10.28 -26.57 -3.67
C CYS A 47 -11.31 -26.17 -4.74
N LEU A 48 -11.11 -26.61 -5.98
CA LEU A 48 -12.03 -26.31 -7.09
C LEU A 48 -13.30 -27.18 -7.07
N TYR A 49 -13.22 -28.36 -6.46
CA TYR A 49 -14.34 -29.29 -6.38
C TYR A 49 -14.29 -30.08 -5.07
N ALA A 50 -15.37 -30.02 -4.31
CA ALA A 50 -15.57 -30.82 -3.11
C ALA A 50 -16.98 -31.41 -3.15
N ALA A 51 -17.11 -32.67 -2.74
CA ALA A 51 -18.39 -33.38 -2.66
C ALA A 51 -18.49 -34.05 -1.29
N ALA A 52 -19.66 -33.91 -0.66
CA ALA A 52 -19.98 -34.62 0.56
C ALA A 52 -20.16 -36.12 0.27
N SER A 53 -19.84 -36.95 1.26
CA SER A 53 -20.05 -38.40 1.23
C SER A 53 -20.27 -38.90 2.66
N ASP A 54 -20.54 -40.20 2.83
CA ASP A 54 -20.74 -40.81 4.15
C ASP A 54 -19.57 -40.57 5.12
N ASN A 55 -18.36 -40.33 4.59
CA ASN A 55 -17.14 -40.05 5.36
C ASN A 55 -16.65 -38.60 5.23
N VAL A 56 -17.34 -37.74 4.48
CA VAL A 56 -16.89 -36.37 4.18
C VAL A 56 -18.03 -35.39 4.40
N GLU A 57 -17.86 -34.54 5.41
CA GLU A 57 -18.72 -33.38 5.68
C GLU A 57 -18.07 -32.09 5.17
N ILE A 58 -18.88 -31.19 4.61
CA ILE A 58 -18.45 -29.86 4.18
C ILE A 58 -19.04 -28.84 5.15
N SER A 59 -18.18 -28.08 5.82
CA SER A 59 -18.56 -27.02 6.75
C SER A 59 -18.09 -25.65 6.26
N MET A 60 -18.87 -24.62 6.57
CA MET A 60 -18.52 -23.22 6.31
C MET A 60 -18.21 -22.53 7.63
N PHE A 61 -17.07 -21.88 7.69
CA PHE A 61 -16.69 -21.02 8.82
C PHE A 61 -16.70 -19.58 8.35
N ASP A 62 -17.35 -18.73 9.13
CA ASP A 62 -17.37 -17.30 8.88
C ASP A 62 -16.93 -16.54 10.14
N ILE A 63 -16.19 -15.46 9.93
CA ILE A 63 -15.74 -14.59 11.02
C ILE A 63 -16.72 -13.43 11.11
N ILE A 64 -17.54 -13.44 12.16
CA ILE A 64 -18.47 -12.35 12.44
C ILE A 64 -17.67 -11.08 12.69
N SER A 65 -17.95 -10.03 11.91
CA SER A 65 -17.34 -8.71 12.05
C SER A 65 -15.81 -8.72 11.92
N LEU A 66 -15.25 -9.44 10.93
CA LEU A 66 -13.80 -9.51 10.68
C LEU A 66 -13.11 -8.13 10.68
N TYR A 67 -13.54 -7.19 9.84
CA TYR A 67 -12.91 -5.87 9.77
C TYR A 67 -13.04 -5.09 11.10
N PRO A 68 -14.22 -4.94 11.71
CA PRO A 68 -14.32 -4.31 13.04
C PRO A 68 -13.41 -4.94 14.10
N PHE A 69 -13.31 -6.27 14.14
CA PHE A 69 -12.43 -6.97 15.08
C PHE A 69 -10.96 -6.58 14.86
N VAL A 70 -10.48 -6.64 13.61
CA VAL A 70 -9.11 -6.26 13.27
C VAL A 70 -8.87 -4.79 13.59
N ASN A 71 -9.81 -3.90 13.27
CA ASN A 71 -9.71 -2.48 13.53
C ASN A 71 -9.66 -2.14 15.03
N TYR A 72 -10.30 -2.95 15.87
CA TYR A 72 -10.31 -2.72 17.32
C TYR A 72 -8.99 -3.16 17.97
N TYR A 73 -8.45 -4.30 17.57
CA TYR A 73 -7.28 -4.90 18.23
C TYR A 73 -5.94 -4.54 17.57
N SER A 74 -5.93 -4.22 16.28
CA SER A 74 -4.68 -4.00 15.55
C SER A 74 -4.20 -2.55 15.69
N PRO A 75 -2.91 -2.33 15.94
CA PRO A 75 -2.35 -0.98 15.87
C PRO A 75 -2.37 -0.47 14.44
N TYR A 76 -2.78 0.78 14.26
CA TYR A 76 -2.71 1.46 12.97
C TYR A 76 -1.40 2.23 12.83
N PRO A 77 -0.80 2.27 11.63
CA PRO A 77 0.25 3.23 11.35
C PRO A 77 -0.34 4.64 11.45
N VAL A 78 0.26 5.47 12.30
CA VAL A 78 -0.12 6.87 12.49
C VAL A 78 1.08 7.78 12.26
N GLY A 79 0.82 9.01 11.82
CA GLY A 79 1.84 10.02 11.55
C GLY A 79 2.45 9.93 10.15
N ILE A 80 3.52 10.69 9.94
CA ILE A 80 4.20 10.81 8.65
C ILE A 80 5.13 9.59 8.45
N PRO A 81 4.99 8.83 7.34
CA PRO A 81 5.84 7.67 7.08
C PRO A 81 7.30 8.09 6.88
N LYS A 82 8.24 7.31 7.43
CA LYS A 82 9.68 7.48 7.18
C LYS A 82 10.09 6.64 5.99
N ILE A 83 10.74 7.25 5.01
CA ILE A 83 11.29 6.55 3.85
C ILE A 83 12.56 5.83 4.28
N VAL A 84 12.54 4.49 4.20
CA VAL A 84 13.72 3.66 4.47
C VAL A 84 14.37 3.32 3.14
N GLN A 85 15.56 3.87 2.90
CA GLN A 85 16.39 3.50 1.76
C GLN A 85 17.39 2.43 2.20
N SER A 86 17.28 1.22 1.64
CA SER A 86 18.31 0.20 1.85
C SER A 86 19.42 0.38 0.81
N PRO A 87 20.72 0.37 1.21
CA PRO A 87 21.83 0.55 0.28
C PRO A 87 21.91 -0.54 -0.81
N ASN A 88 21.22 -1.67 -0.62
CA ASN A 88 21.16 -2.77 -1.58
C ASN A 88 19.86 -2.80 -2.40
N TYR A 89 18.96 -1.83 -2.22
CA TYR A 89 17.74 -1.71 -3.01
C TYR A 89 17.97 -0.71 -4.15
N ILE A 90 18.51 -1.22 -5.26
CA ILE A 90 18.49 -0.48 -6.52
C ILE A 90 17.04 -0.56 -7.02
N VAL A 91 16.20 0.38 -6.62
CA VAL A 91 14.93 0.60 -7.29
C VAL A 91 15.23 1.46 -8.49
N ASN A 92 15.24 0.84 -9.68
CA ASN A 92 15.37 1.59 -10.92
C ASN A 92 14.00 2.16 -11.29
N TRP A 93 13.71 3.35 -10.79
CA TRP A 93 12.46 4.07 -11.07
C TRP A 93 12.28 4.47 -12.55
N TYR A 94 13.32 4.31 -13.39
CA TYR A 94 13.22 4.51 -14.83
C TYR A 94 12.71 3.28 -15.60
N GLU A 95 12.65 2.11 -14.95
CA GLU A 95 12.06 0.90 -15.53
C GLU A 95 10.60 0.76 -15.11
N LYS A 96 9.70 0.99 -16.06
CA LYS A 96 8.23 0.94 -15.92
C LYS A 96 7.66 -0.38 -15.35
N TYR A 97 8.48 -1.44 -15.26
CA TYR A 97 8.09 -2.76 -14.76
C TYR A 97 8.86 -3.20 -13.50
N PHE A 98 9.71 -2.35 -12.94
CA PHE A 98 10.45 -2.64 -11.72
C PHE A 98 9.62 -2.25 -10.49
N ILE A 99 8.54 -3.00 -10.23
CA ILE A 99 7.78 -2.88 -8.99
C ILE A 99 8.32 -3.90 -7.98
N PRO A 100 9.01 -3.50 -6.89
CA PRO A 100 9.69 -4.43 -6.00
C PRO A 100 8.76 -5.28 -5.11
N ILE A 101 7.44 -5.11 -5.25
CA ILE A 101 6.40 -5.65 -4.35
C ILE A 101 6.38 -7.19 -4.30
N ARG A 102 7.11 -7.91 -5.16
CA ARG A 102 7.07 -9.39 -5.21
C ARG A 102 7.92 -10.14 -4.17
N ARG A 103 8.69 -9.50 -3.29
CA ARG A 103 9.44 -10.24 -2.26
C ARG A 103 9.33 -9.63 -0.84
N ARG A 104 8.35 -10.16 -0.11
CA ARG A 104 8.45 -10.61 1.29
C ARG A 104 8.99 -9.55 2.28
N PHE A 105 8.08 -8.74 2.83
CA PHE A 105 8.36 -7.94 4.03
C PHE A 105 7.31 -8.20 5.10
N PHE A 106 7.48 -9.31 5.81
CA PHE A 106 7.30 -9.37 7.25
C PHE A 106 8.42 -10.30 7.75
N LYS A 107 9.38 -9.73 8.47
CA LYS A 107 10.26 -10.49 9.34
C LYS A 107 10.43 -9.66 10.60
N ASP A 108 9.85 -10.20 11.67
CA ASP A 108 10.05 -9.98 13.10
C ASP A 108 10.53 -8.60 13.57
#